data_AF-A0AAU8A5I8-F1
#
_entry.id   AF-A0AAU8A5I8-F1
#
_cell.length_a   1.000
_cell.length_b   1.000
_cell.length_c   1.000
_cell.angle_alpha   90.00
_cell.angle_beta   90.00
_cell.angle_gamma   90.00
#
_symmetry.space_group_name_H-M   'P 1'
#
loop_
_entity.id
_entity.type
_entity.pdbx_description
1 polymer ?
#
loop_
_entity_poly.entity_id
_entity_poly.type
_entity_poly.pdbx_seq_one_letter_code
_entity_poly.pdbx_strand_id
1 'polypeptide(L)' 'MSAKQLMQTAAKPIKASIATYTLRLPRNLLEQLHYIADYEGRSANMEIIQLIKKHIAAFEEKYGEIKMK' A
#
# COMPACT_ATOMS: atom_id res chain seq x y z
N MET A 1 -28.74 8.38 34.65
CA MET A 1 -28.53 9.39 33.60
C MET A 1 -27.05 9.76 33.57
N SER A 2 -26.27 9.25 32.60
CA SER A 2 -24.94 9.82 32.28
C SER A 2 -24.50 9.39 30.88
N ALA A 3 -24.61 10.35 29.94
CA ALA A 3 -23.93 10.53 28.65
C ALA A 3 -23.11 9.39 27.99
N LYS A 4 -23.57 8.13 27.98
CA LYS A 4 -22.92 7.02 27.26
C LYS A 4 -23.58 6.62 25.92
N GLN A 5 -24.60 7.36 25.49
CA GLN A 5 -25.27 7.26 24.19
C GLN A 5 -25.69 8.67 23.73
N LEU A 6 -25.89 8.82 22.41
CA LEU A 6 -25.97 10.09 21.65
C LEU A 6 -24.60 10.77 21.51
N MET A 7 -24.10 11.26 20.37
CA MET A 7 -24.37 11.12 18.92
C MET A 7 -23.00 11.33 18.20
N GLN A 8 -22.69 10.86 17.00
CA GLN A 8 -23.40 9.98 16.04
C GLN A 8 -22.37 9.19 15.20
N THR A 9 -22.86 8.23 14.41
CA THR A 9 -22.14 7.51 13.34
C THR A 9 -21.72 8.42 12.17
N ALA A 10 -20.44 8.41 11.78
CA ALA A 10 -19.98 9.01 10.52
C ALA A 10 -18.99 8.09 9.78
N ALA A 11 -19.29 7.79 8.52
CA ALA A 11 -18.47 7.06 7.54
C ALA A 11 -17.75 5.79 8.05
N LYS A 12 -18.42 4.63 7.91
CA LYS A 12 -17.74 3.32 7.83
C LYS A 12 -16.96 3.28 6.50
N PRO A 13 -15.61 3.36 6.49
CA PRO A 13 -14.88 3.29 5.22
C PRO A 13 -15.00 1.88 4.65
N ILE A 14 -14.96 1.80 3.32
CA ILE A 14 -15.09 0.56 2.56
C ILE A 14 -13.92 -0.38 2.93
N LYS A 15 -14.16 -1.34 3.83
CA LYS A 15 -13.26 -2.46 4.06
C LYS A 15 -13.34 -3.45 2.88
N ALA A 16 -12.84 -3.03 1.73
CA ALA A 16 -12.08 -3.96 0.91
C ALA A 16 -10.94 -4.50 1.80
N SER A 17 -10.64 -5.79 1.73
CA SER A 17 -9.69 -6.45 2.64
C SER A 17 -8.25 -5.98 2.38
N ILE A 18 -7.87 -4.87 3.03
CA ILE A 18 -6.49 -4.37 3.02
C ILE A 18 -5.60 -5.39 3.74
N ALA A 19 -4.76 -6.08 2.98
CA ALA A 19 -3.72 -6.95 3.53
C ALA A 19 -2.50 -6.12 3.91
N THR A 20 -2.09 -6.18 5.18
CA THR A 20 -0.87 -5.54 5.66
C THR A 20 0.31 -6.49 5.48
N TYR A 21 1.41 -6.00 4.88
CA TYR A 21 2.64 -6.77 4.73
C TYR A 21 3.83 -6.02 5.36
N THR A 22 4.63 -6.73 6.16
CA THR A 22 5.83 -6.16 6.80
C THR A 22 7.07 -6.54 6.00
N LEU A 23 7.57 -5.60 5.19
CA LEU A 23 8.77 -5.78 4.38
C LEU A 23 10.04 -5.51 5.22
N ARG A 24 11.01 -6.44 5.21
CA ARG A 24 12.32 -6.25 5.84
C ARG A 24 13.34 -5.77 4.80
N LEU A 25 13.93 -4.60 5.03
CA LEU A 25 14.94 -3.97 4.18
C LEU A 25 16.15 -3.55 5.02
N PRO A 26 17.38 -3.54 4.48
CA PRO A 26 18.50 -2.82 5.09
C PRO A 26 18.20 -1.31 5.08
N ARG A 27 18.63 -0.59 6.12
CA ARG A 27 18.32 0.85 6.32
C ARG A 27 18.67 1.70 5.10
N ASN A 28 19.83 1.46 4.49
CA ASN A 28 20.32 2.22 3.34
C ASN A 28 19.34 2.20 2.14
N LEU A 29 18.66 1.06 1.91
CA LEU A 29 17.64 0.97 0.84
C LEU A 29 16.33 1.68 1.21
N LEU A 30 15.98 1.72 2.49
CA LEU A 30 14.82 2.48 2.97
C LEU A 30 15.03 3.99 2.79
N GLU A 31 16.24 4.49 3.06
CA GLU A 31 16.61 5.89 2.86
C GLU A 31 16.62 6.28 1.38
N GLN A 32 17.12 5.41 0.50
CA GLN A 32 17.02 5.60 -0.96
C GLN A 32 15.57 5.59 -1.46
N LEU A 33 14.72 4.70 -0.94
CA LEU A 33 13.30 4.67 -1.26
C LEU A 33 12.58 5.94 -0.81
N HIS A 34 12.91 6.46 0.38
CA HIS A 34 12.36 7.73 0.86
C HIS A 34 12.77 8.88 -0.07
N TYR A 35 14.06 8.99 -0.43
CA TYR A 35 14.54 10.01 -1.36
C TYR A 35 13.80 10.00 -2.71
N ILE A 36 13.55 8.82 -3.29
CA ILE A 36 12.77 8.68 -4.53
C ILE A 36 11.31 9.10 -4.32
N ALA A 37 10.70 8.67 -3.21
CA ALA A 37 9.31 8.98 -2.89
C ALA A 37 9.10 10.50 -2.66
N ASP A 38 10.00 11.16 -1.92
CA ASP A 38 10.02 12.61 -1.73
C ASP A 38 10.20 13.36 -3.08
N TYR A 39 11.11 12.90 -3.94
CA TYR A 39 11.32 13.46 -5.28
C TYR A 39 10.06 13.39 -6.17
N GLU A 40 9.32 12.29 -6.10
CA GLU A 40 8.06 12.11 -6.84
C GLU A 40 6.82 12.67 -6.13
N GLY A 41 6.96 13.24 -4.92
CA GLY A 41 5.83 13.75 -4.12
C GLY A 41 4.87 12.67 -3.63
N ARG A 42 5.35 11.44 -3.42
CA ARG A 42 4.56 10.27 -3.00
C ARG A 42 5.03 9.75 -1.65
N SER A 43 4.18 9.01 -0.93
CA SER A 43 4.64 8.28 0.26
C SER A 43 5.41 7.03 -0.15
N ALA A 44 6.42 6.64 0.65
CA ALA A 44 7.21 5.43 0.40
C ALA A 44 6.34 4.16 0.23
N ASN A 45 5.23 4.05 0.97
CA ASN A 45 4.26 2.97 0.80
C ASN A 45 3.54 3.02 -0.56
N MET A 46 3.19 4.20 -1.05
CA MET A 46 2.57 4.34 -2.37
C MET A 46 3.56 4.08 -3.51
N GLU A 47 4.84 4.37 -3.33
CA GLU A 47 5.88 3.98 -4.30
C GLU A 47 6.11 2.46 -4.30
N ILE A 48 6.19 1.80 -3.15
CA ILE A 48 6.25 0.32 -3.08
C ILE A 48 5.07 -0.31 -3.85
N ILE A 49 3.84 0.17 -3.65
CA ILE A 49 2.67 -0.34 -4.37
C ILE A 49 2.80 -0.15 -5.89
N GLN A 50 3.35 0.99 -6.33
CA GLN A 50 3.54 1.27 -7.75
C GLN A 50 4.65 0.40 -8.36
N LEU A 51 5.74 0.15 -7.64
CA LEU A 51 6.80 -0.78 -8.03
C LEU A 51 6.28 -2.20 -8.15
N ILE A 52 5.47 -2.68 -7.20
CA ILE A 52 4.83 -4.00 -7.26
C ILE A 52 3.92 -4.12 -8.50
N LYS A 53 3.09 -3.11 -8.77
CA LYS A 53 2.23 -3.09 -9.97
C LYS A 53 3.03 -3.13 -11.28
N LYS A 54 4.08 -2.30 -11.39
CA LYS A 54 5.01 -2.31 -12.54
C LYS A 54 5.67 -3.68 -12.71
N HIS A 55 6.08 -4.31 -11.62
CA HIS A 55 6.72 -5.62 -11.64
C HIS A 55 5.75 -6.74 -12.08
N ILE A 56 4.51 -6.73 -11.58
CA ILE A 56 3.46 -7.67 -12.00
C ILE A 56 3.17 -7.51 -13.50
N ALA A 57 2.92 -6.28 -13.98
CA ALA A 57 2.65 -6.04 -15.39
C ALA A 57 3.81 -6.49 -16.31
N ALA A 58 5.06 -6.18 -15.93
CA ALA A 58 6.25 -6.61 -16.67
C ALA A 58 6.51 -8.13 -16.58
N PHE A 59 5.94 -8.82 -15.59
CA PHE A 59 5.95 -10.27 -15.49
C PHE A 59 4.88 -10.89 -16.39
N GLU A 60 3.65 -10.35 -16.35
CA GLU A 60 2.52 -10.81 -17.18
C GLU A 60 2.79 -10.63 -18.67
N GLU A 61 3.44 -9.55 -19.08
CA GLU A 61 3.88 -9.33 -20.47
C GLU A 61 4.88 -10.40 -20.94
N LYS A 62 5.73 -10.93 -20.04
CA LYS A 62 6.81 -11.88 -20.38
C LYS A 62 6.42 -13.35 -20.24
N TYR A 63 5.55 -13.67 -19.29
CA TYR A 63 5.23 -15.05 -18.90
C TYR A 63 3.74 -15.41 -19.05
N GLY A 64 2.88 -14.44 -19.41
CA GLY A 64 1.43 -14.60 -19.48
C GLY A 64 0.71 -14.29 -18.16
N GLU A 65 -0.62 -14.24 -18.21
CA GLU A 65 -1.48 -13.85 -17.10
C GLU A 65 -1.27 -14.69 -15.82
N ILE A 66 -1.14 -14.02 -14.67
CA ILE A 66 -1.02 -14.71 -13.37
C ILE A 66 -2.41 -15.22 -12.94
N LYS A 67 -2.74 -16.45 -13.32
CA LYS A 67 -3.93 -17.14 -12.81
C LYS A 67 -3.75 -17.51 -11.33
N MET A 68 -4.28 -16.66 -10.44
CA MET A 68 -4.47 -17.01 -9.03
C MET A 68 -5.41 -18.22 -8.91
N LYS A 69 -5.12 -19.10 -7.95
CA LYS A 69 -5.96 -20.24 -7.54
C LYS A 69 -6.76 -19.89 -6.28
#